data_AF-A0A2T6D6X0-F1
#
_entry.id   AF-A0A2T6D6X0-F1
#
_cell.length_a   1.000
_cell.length_b   1.000
_cell.length_c   1.000
_cell.angle_alpha   90.00
_cell.angle_beta   90.00
_cell.angle_gamma   90.00
#
_symmetry.space_group_name_H-M   'P 1'
#
loop_
_entity.id
_entity.type
_entity.pdbx_description
1 polymer ?
#
loop_
_entity_poly.entity_id
_entity_poly.type
_entity_poly.pdbx_seq_one_letter_code
_entity_poly.pdbx_strand_id
1 'polypeptide(L)'
;MFIVQNQLIMTDIDTINRLKSLYGESPVNNLFFNIIARRKNKASITKVDRILGLMLNEDENVNRGEIVRLMQELDALGFGRFVPGRHSKPSRMEWSVDVRELAKAAMGESETVSEVQPGELDDDHEEDTDCDVLEHKFYLRSDCLVSIKLPVDLTAAEADRLAGFLKSLPIESGKDL
;
A
#
# COMPACT_ATOMS: atom_id res chain seq x y z
N MET A 1 -41.31 10.06 8.12
CA MET A 1 -40.15 10.92 8.43
C MET A 1 -39.30 10.13 9.43
N PHE A 2 -38.41 9.28 8.92
CA PHE A 2 -37.53 8.48 9.78
C PHE A 2 -36.24 9.27 9.99
N ILE A 3 -35.98 9.59 11.25
CA ILE A 3 -34.72 10.15 11.72
C ILE A 3 -33.70 9.01 11.62
N VAL A 4 -32.76 9.11 10.69
CA VAL A 4 -31.65 8.15 10.59
C VAL A 4 -30.67 8.52 11.70
N GLN A 5 -30.62 7.69 12.74
CA GLN A 5 -29.69 7.85 13.85
C GLN A 5 -28.27 7.56 13.36
N ASN A 6 -27.40 8.55 13.57
CA ASN A 6 -25.95 8.47 13.48
C ASN A 6 -25.45 7.31 14.36
N GLN A 7 -25.04 6.17 13.78
CA GLN A 7 -24.43 5.08 14.55
C GLN A 7 -22.91 5.25 14.55
N LEU A 8 -22.39 5.75 15.67
CA LEU A 8 -21.01 5.58 16.07
C LEU A 8 -20.79 4.07 16.28
N ILE A 9 -19.90 3.38 15.55
CA ILE A 9 -19.39 2.12 16.09
C ILE A 9 -18.59 2.53 17.33
N MET A 10 -19.13 2.27 18.51
CA MET A 10 -18.26 1.96 19.64
C MET A 10 -17.57 0.65 19.28
N THR A 11 -16.42 0.72 18.60
CA THR A 11 -15.50 -0.41 18.58
C THR A 11 -15.26 -0.74 20.04
N ASP A 12 -15.64 -1.96 20.45
CA ASP A 12 -15.48 -2.35 21.84
C ASP A 12 -13.99 -2.20 22.23
N ILE A 13 -13.74 -1.91 23.49
CA ILE A 13 -12.42 -1.63 24.04
C ILE A 13 -11.43 -2.76 23.69
N ASP A 14 -11.89 -4.01 23.63
CA ASP A 14 -11.05 -5.16 23.26
C ASP A 14 -10.60 -5.09 21.79
N THR A 15 -11.47 -4.61 20.89
CA THR A 15 -11.14 -4.41 19.46
C THR A 15 -10.06 -3.35 19.29
N ILE A 16 -10.17 -2.20 19.98
CA ILE A 16 -9.16 -1.14 19.93
C ILE A 16 -7.84 -1.59 20.57
N ASN A 17 -7.90 -2.35 21.68
CA ASN A 17 -6.70 -2.91 22.30
C ASN A 17 -6.00 -3.93 21.40
N ARG A 18 -6.77 -4.75 20.68
CA ARG A 18 -6.23 -5.67 19.68
C ARG A 18 -5.59 -4.92 18.52
N LEU A 19 -6.24 -3.87 18.01
CA LEU A 19 -5.69 -3.00 16.97
C LEU A 19 -4.35 -2.35 17.40
N LYS A 20 -4.24 -1.86 18.64
CA LYS A 20 -2.99 -1.33 19.21
C LYS A 20 -1.91 -2.39 19.32
N SER A 21 -2.29 -3.63 19.67
CA SER A 21 -1.34 -4.75 19.74
C SER A 21 -0.79 -5.08 18.35
N LEU A 22 -1.63 -5.10 17.30
CA LEU A 22 -1.17 -5.31 15.93
C LEU A 22 -0.05 -4.34 15.52
N TYR A 23 -0.14 -3.07 15.91
CA TYR A 23 0.89 -2.08 15.62
C TYR A 23 2.27 -2.45 16.18
N GLY A 24 2.32 -3.10 17.35
CA GLY A 24 3.55 -3.51 18.03
C GLY A 24 4.04 -4.92 17.73
N GLU A 25 3.24 -5.76 17.05
CA GLU A 25 3.54 -7.18 16.83
C GLU A 25 4.64 -7.44 15.78
N SER A 26 4.79 -6.55 14.79
CA SER A 26 5.80 -6.68 13.73
C SER A 26 6.23 -5.29 13.20
N PRO A 27 7.51 -5.10 12.80
CA PRO A 27 7.96 -3.91 12.08
C PRO A 27 7.14 -3.61 10.82
N VAL A 28 6.67 -4.65 10.12
CA VAL A 28 5.82 -4.51 8.93
C VAL A 28 4.47 -3.90 9.30
N ASN A 29 3.87 -4.28 10.42
CA ASN A 29 2.60 -3.69 10.87
C ASN A 29 2.79 -2.22 11.22
N ASN A 30 3.84 -1.91 11.98
CA ASN A 30 4.20 -0.55 12.33
C ASN A 30 4.35 0.34 11.09
N LEU A 31 5.14 -0.12 10.11
CA LEU A 31 5.37 0.57 8.86
C LEU A 31 4.07 0.74 8.05
N PHE A 32 3.24 -0.30 7.98
CA PHE A 32 1.94 -0.24 7.32
C PHE A 32 1.10 0.91 7.88
N PHE A 33 0.89 0.94 9.20
CA PHE A 33 0.09 1.96 9.89
C PHE A 33 0.67 3.37 9.71
N ASN A 34 2.00 3.52 9.78
CA ASN A 34 2.65 4.80 9.55
C ASN A 34 2.39 5.35 8.13
N ILE A 35 2.46 4.48 7.10
CA ILE A 35 2.20 4.89 5.72
C ILE A 35 0.74 5.30 5.54
N ILE A 36 -0.22 4.51 6.06
CA ILE A 36 -1.65 4.84 5.89
C ILE A 36 -2.06 6.08 6.70
N ALA A 37 -1.43 6.35 7.86
CA ALA A 37 -1.66 7.57 8.65
C ALA A 37 -1.29 8.85 7.89
N ARG A 38 -0.30 8.79 6.99
CA ARG A 38 0.18 9.93 6.18
C ARG A 38 -0.70 10.22 4.95
N ARG A 39 -1.67 9.36 4.62
CA ARG A 39 -2.54 9.55 3.44
C ARG A 39 -3.39 10.80 3.56
N LYS A 40 -3.54 11.53 2.45
CA LYS A 40 -4.41 12.70 2.38
C LYS A 40 -5.88 12.34 2.15
N ASN A 41 -6.12 11.34 1.28
CA ASN A 41 -7.45 10.97 0.81
C ASN A 41 -8.07 9.86 1.68
N LYS A 42 -9.41 9.80 1.69
CA LYS A 42 -10.18 8.76 2.38
C LYS A 42 -10.42 7.59 1.42
N ALA A 43 -9.35 6.82 1.19
CA ALA A 43 -9.39 5.73 0.22
C ALA A 43 -10.38 4.63 0.63
N SER A 44 -11.30 4.28 -0.28
CA SER A 44 -12.19 3.13 -0.12
C SER A 44 -11.49 1.79 -0.23
N ILE A 45 -10.37 1.74 -0.96
CA ILE A 45 -9.68 0.51 -1.31
C ILE A 45 -8.17 0.67 -1.07
N THR A 46 -7.54 -0.33 -0.46
CA THR A 46 -6.08 -0.47 -0.45
C THR A 46 -5.68 -1.77 -1.14
N LYS A 47 -5.02 -1.68 -2.30
CA LYS A 47 -4.41 -2.84 -2.98
C LYS A 47 -3.12 -3.26 -2.24
N VAL A 48 -2.91 -4.57 -2.08
CA VAL A 48 -1.70 -5.13 -1.40
C VAL A 48 -0.43 -4.69 -2.12
N ASP A 49 -0.42 -4.75 -3.45
CA ASP A 49 0.80 -4.45 -4.20
C ASP A 49 1.15 -2.95 -4.17
N ARG A 50 0.15 -2.07 -4.04
CA ARG A 50 0.36 -0.62 -3.85
C ARG A 50 1.04 -0.35 -2.51
N ILE A 51 0.52 -0.91 -1.42
CA ILE A 51 1.12 -0.68 -0.10
C ILE A 51 2.49 -1.34 0.00
N LEU A 52 2.68 -2.52 -0.60
CA LEU A 52 3.99 -3.17 -0.68
C LEU A 52 5.01 -2.28 -1.37
N GLY A 53 4.68 -1.67 -2.52
CA GLY A 53 5.57 -0.73 -3.20
C GLY A 53 5.98 0.45 -2.32
N LEU A 54 5.03 1.07 -1.63
CA LEU A 54 5.30 2.16 -0.69
C LEU A 54 6.18 1.72 0.49
N MET A 55 5.94 0.53 1.04
CA MET A 55 6.70 -0.01 2.16
C MET A 55 8.13 -0.37 1.75
N LEU A 56 8.31 -0.91 0.55
CA LEU A 56 9.62 -1.23 -0.02
C LEU A 56 10.48 0.01 -0.28
N ASN A 57 9.93 1.22 -0.18
CA ASN A 57 10.69 2.47 -0.23
C ASN A 57 11.22 2.90 1.14
N GLU A 58 10.66 2.39 2.23
CA GLU A 58 11.12 2.65 3.60
C GLU A 58 11.96 1.48 4.16
N ASP A 59 11.63 0.24 3.81
CA ASP A 59 12.36 -0.98 4.24
C ASP A 59 12.34 -2.06 3.14
N GLU A 60 13.52 -2.53 2.73
CA GLU A 60 13.67 -3.54 1.68
C GLU A 60 13.27 -4.96 2.12
N ASN A 61 13.14 -5.22 3.42
CA ASN A 61 12.85 -6.55 3.98
C ASN A 61 11.35 -6.84 4.13
N VAL A 62 10.49 -5.99 3.58
CA VAL A 62 9.04 -6.10 3.74
C VAL A 62 8.51 -7.34 3.03
N ASN A 63 7.83 -8.21 3.79
CA ASN A 63 7.23 -9.43 3.26
C ASN A 63 5.76 -9.20 2.88
N ARG A 64 5.41 -9.44 1.60
CA ARG A 64 4.03 -9.38 1.11
C ARG A 64 3.05 -10.24 1.92
N GLY A 65 3.50 -11.40 2.39
CA GLY A 65 2.70 -12.32 3.21
C GLY A 65 2.30 -11.74 4.57
N GLU A 66 3.16 -10.92 5.18
CA GLU A 66 2.83 -10.22 6.44
C GLU A 66 1.78 -9.13 6.23
N ILE A 67 1.87 -8.38 5.13
CA ILE A 67 0.84 -7.41 4.73
C ILE A 67 -0.51 -8.10 4.54
N VAL A 68 -0.53 -9.25 3.86
CA VAL A 68 -1.76 -10.03 3.64
C VAL A 68 -2.35 -10.51 4.97
N ARG A 69 -1.52 -11.03 5.89
CA ARG A 69 -1.96 -11.45 7.22
C ARG A 69 -2.56 -10.27 8.00
N LEU A 70 -1.88 -9.13 8.02
CA LEU A 70 -2.38 -7.93 8.68
C LEU A 70 -3.75 -7.51 8.13
N MET A 71 -3.92 -7.46 6.80
CA MET A 71 -5.22 -7.10 6.21
C MET A 71 -6.32 -8.11 6.53
N GLN A 72 -5.99 -9.40 6.60
CA GLN A 72 -6.93 -10.44 7.03
C GLN A 72 -7.31 -10.31 8.51
N GLU A 73 -6.38 -9.92 9.36
CA GLU A 73 -6.67 -9.64 10.77
C GLU A 73 -7.53 -8.40 10.94
N LEU A 74 -7.29 -7.34 10.15
CA LEU A 74 -8.14 -6.14 10.15
C LEU A 74 -9.57 -6.44 9.65
N ASP A 75 -9.73 -7.33 8.67
CA ASP A 75 -11.03 -7.86 8.23
C ASP A 75 -11.71 -8.63 9.36
N ALA A 76 -10.99 -9.53 10.03
CA ALA A 76 -11.52 -10.29 11.18
C ALA A 76 -11.95 -9.39 12.35
N LEU A 77 -11.35 -8.19 12.49
CA LEU A 77 -11.73 -7.17 13.47
C LEU A 77 -12.89 -6.26 13.00
N GLY A 78 -13.36 -6.41 11.77
CA GLY A 78 -14.52 -5.68 11.25
C GLY A 78 -14.21 -4.30 10.66
N PHE A 79 -12.94 -3.96 10.41
CA PHE A 79 -12.54 -2.68 9.84
C PHE A 79 -12.69 -2.59 8.31
N GLY A 80 -13.16 -3.66 7.69
CA GLY A 80 -13.44 -3.74 6.27
C GLY A 80 -13.45 -5.19 5.82
N ARG A 81 -13.25 -5.41 4.54
CA ARG A 81 -13.26 -6.74 3.92
C ARG A 81 -12.01 -6.96 3.11
N PHE A 82 -11.28 -8.04 3.40
CA PHE A 82 -10.16 -8.45 2.58
C PHE A 82 -10.64 -9.32 1.42
N VAL A 83 -10.31 -8.89 0.20
CA VAL A 83 -10.63 -9.63 -1.03
C VAL A 83 -9.35 -10.24 -1.60
N PRO A 84 -9.17 -11.57 -1.54
CA PRO A 84 -8.02 -12.22 -2.14
C PRO A 84 -8.08 -12.14 -3.66
N GLY A 85 -6.94 -11.85 -4.29
CA GLY A 85 -6.81 -11.75 -5.74
C GLY A 85 -7.01 -13.09 -6.45
N ARG A 86 -7.70 -13.06 -7.61
CA ARG A 86 -7.89 -14.19 -8.54
C ARG A 86 -7.98 -13.66 -9.97
N HIS A 87 -7.57 -14.46 -10.97
CA HIS A 87 -7.66 -14.14 -12.40
C HIS A 87 -7.20 -12.70 -12.72
N SER A 88 -5.96 -12.37 -12.31
CA SER A 88 -5.33 -11.06 -12.52
C SER A 88 -5.90 -9.89 -11.72
N LYS A 89 -6.93 -10.08 -10.88
CA LYS A 89 -7.37 -9.05 -9.94
C LYS A 89 -6.44 -9.00 -8.72
N PRO A 90 -5.97 -7.82 -8.29
CA PRO A 90 -5.09 -7.70 -7.13
C PRO A 90 -5.83 -8.04 -5.83
N SER A 91 -5.10 -8.58 -4.87
CA SER A 91 -5.57 -8.66 -3.48
C SER A 91 -5.72 -7.25 -2.93
N ARG A 92 -6.80 -7.00 -2.18
CA ARG A 92 -7.12 -5.65 -1.69
C ARG A 92 -7.97 -5.70 -0.43
N MET A 93 -7.90 -4.62 0.34
CA MET A 93 -8.80 -4.31 1.44
C MET A 93 -9.85 -3.31 0.95
N GLU A 94 -11.12 -3.60 1.18
CA GLU A 94 -12.26 -2.70 0.97
C GLU A 94 -12.65 -2.17 2.37
N TRP A 95 -12.41 -0.89 2.64
CA TRP A 95 -12.54 -0.32 3.99
C TRP A 95 -13.99 0.06 4.31
N SER A 96 -14.42 -0.21 5.54
CA SER A 96 -15.70 0.28 6.09
C SER A 96 -15.52 1.50 7.00
N VAL A 97 -14.26 1.89 7.27
CA VAL A 97 -13.88 2.94 8.22
C VAL A 97 -12.87 3.92 7.60
N ASP A 98 -12.67 5.08 8.23
CA ASP A 98 -11.61 6.01 7.82
C ASP A 98 -10.26 5.37 8.17
N VAL A 99 -9.54 4.92 7.14
CA VAL A 99 -8.25 4.24 7.27
C VAL A 99 -7.20 5.08 8.03
N ARG A 100 -7.32 6.41 8.03
CA ARG A 100 -6.41 7.31 8.76
C ARG A 100 -6.73 7.33 10.24
N GLU A 101 -8.01 7.32 10.61
CA GLU A 101 -8.42 7.21 12.01
C GLU A 101 -8.09 5.83 12.57
N LEU A 102 -8.26 4.78 11.78
CA LEU A 102 -7.80 3.44 12.10
C LEU A 102 -6.29 3.41 12.39
N ALA A 103 -5.49 4.06 11.54
CA ALA A 103 -4.05 4.14 11.76
C ALA A 103 -3.69 4.88 13.05
N LYS A 104 -4.31 6.04 13.29
CA LYS A 104 -4.13 6.81 14.53
C LYS A 104 -4.56 6.03 15.77
N ALA A 105 -5.65 5.27 15.68
CA ALA A 105 -6.11 4.43 16.77
C ALA A 105 -5.13 3.29 17.07
N ALA A 106 -4.58 2.64 16.04
CA ALA A 106 -3.53 1.63 16.18
C ALA A 106 -2.26 2.19 16.84
N MET A 107 -1.89 3.44 16.48
CA MET A 107 -0.75 4.16 17.06
C MET A 107 -1.01 4.70 18.48
N GLY A 108 -2.24 4.59 18.99
CA GLY A 108 -2.63 5.12 20.29
C GLY A 108 -2.86 6.63 20.34
N GLU A 109 -2.91 7.29 19.18
CA GLU A 109 -3.21 8.73 19.06
C GLU A 109 -4.71 9.03 19.10
N SER A 110 -5.55 8.01 18.90
CA SER A 110 -7.01 8.10 18.95
C SER A 110 -7.58 6.89 19.70
N GLU A 111 -8.75 7.07 20.31
CA GLU A 111 -9.56 5.98 20.89
C GLU A 111 -10.77 5.63 20.02
N THR A 112 -11.00 6.39 18.94
CA THR A 112 -12.17 6.24 18.07
C THR A 112 -11.77 6.07 16.62
N VAL A 113 -12.54 5.24 15.91
CA VAL A 113 -12.45 5.02 14.46
C VAL A 113 -13.85 5.19 13.90
N SER A 114 -14.03 6.16 13.00
CA SER A 114 -15.33 6.44 12.40
C SER A 114 -15.65 5.47 11.26
N GLU A 115 -16.89 4.98 11.23
CA GLU A 115 -17.47 4.38 10.01
C GLU A 115 -17.53 5.41 8.90
N VAL A 116 -17.44 4.93 7.66
CA VAL A 116 -17.62 5.77 6.49
C VAL A 116 -18.85 5.30 5.73
N GLN A 117 -19.75 6.22 5.42
CA GLN A 117 -20.97 5.87 4.69
C GLN A 117 -20.66 5.53 3.23
N PRO A 118 -21.50 4.71 2.57
CA PRO A 118 -21.40 4.47 1.13
C PRO A 118 -21.44 5.81 0.36
N GLY A 119 -20.34 6.16 -0.31
CA GLY A 119 -20.19 7.42 -1.07
C GLY A 119 -19.42 8.55 -0.36
N GLU A 120 -18.98 8.36 0.89
CA GLU A 120 -18.06 9.28 1.58
C GLU A 120 -16.58 8.93 1.39
N LEU A 121 -16.29 7.70 0.95
CA LEU A 121 -14.95 7.29 0.54
C LEU A 121 -14.73 7.72 -0.91
N ASP A 122 -13.52 8.16 -1.20
CA ASP A 122 -13.10 8.38 -2.57
C ASP A 122 -13.11 7.02 -3.27
N ASP A 123 -13.88 6.91 -4.35
CA ASP A 123 -13.83 5.76 -5.25
C ASP A 123 -12.50 5.86 -5.97
N ASP A 124 -11.48 5.16 -5.45
CA ASP A 124 -10.19 4.97 -6.10
C ASP A 124 -10.41 4.03 -7.33
N HIS A 125 -11.24 4.46 -8.26
CA HIS A 125 -11.21 4.09 -9.67
C HIS A 125 -10.00 4.77 -10.35
N GLU A 126 -8.83 4.71 -9.72
CA GLU A 126 -7.56 4.93 -10.41
C GLU A 126 -7.27 3.64 -11.18
N GLU A 127 -7.70 3.64 -12.45
CA GLU A 127 -7.01 2.90 -13.52
C GLU A 127 -5.55 3.34 -13.51
N ASP A 128 -4.68 2.35 -13.33
CA ASP A 128 -3.23 2.49 -13.38
C ASP A 128 -2.58 3.40 -12.33
N THR A 129 -1.37 3.01 -12.00
CA THR A 129 -0.50 3.65 -11.02
C THR A 129 -0.27 5.11 -11.42
N ASP A 130 -0.79 6.08 -10.66
CA ASP A 130 -0.40 7.50 -10.73
C ASP A 130 1.04 7.69 -10.19
N CYS A 131 1.99 6.92 -10.73
CA CYS A 131 3.36 7.37 -10.78
C CYS A 131 3.45 8.19 -12.07
N ASP A 132 3.61 9.50 -11.96
CA ASP A 132 4.05 10.30 -13.11
C ASP A 132 5.30 9.60 -13.67
N VAL A 133 5.23 9.11 -14.90
CA VAL A 133 6.33 8.35 -15.51
C VAL A 133 7.04 9.19 -16.57
N LEU A 134 8.36 9.26 -16.47
CA LEU A 134 9.25 9.83 -17.46
C LEU A 134 9.81 8.73 -18.37
N GLU A 135 9.77 8.96 -19.68
CA GLU A 135 10.39 8.05 -20.66
C GLU A 135 11.86 8.41 -20.87
N HIS A 136 12.76 7.52 -20.47
CA HIS A 136 14.20 7.65 -20.66
C HIS A 136 14.65 6.85 -21.87
N LYS A 137 15.34 7.52 -22.81
CA LYS A 137 15.81 6.92 -24.06
C LYS A 137 17.33 6.77 -24.00
N PHE A 138 17.84 5.57 -24.29
CA PHE A 138 19.25 5.25 -24.29
C PHE A 138 19.65 4.47 -25.55
N TYR A 139 20.65 4.96 -26.28
CA TYR A 139 21.20 4.25 -27.43
C TYR A 139 22.23 3.22 -26.95
N LEU A 140 21.88 1.94 -26.99
CA LEU A 140 22.83 0.85 -26.70
C LEU A 140 23.83 0.66 -27.85
N ARG A 141 23.38 0.92 -29.08
CA ARG A 141 24.18 0.93 -30.31
C ARG A 141 23.67 2.03 -31.23
N SER A 142 24.41 2.33 -32.30
CA SER A 142 24.02 3.34 -33.29
C SER A 142 22.65 3.07 -33.95
N ASP A 143 22.22 1.81 -33.98
CA ASP A 143 20.97 1.33 -34.57
C ASP A 143 19.97 0.77 -33.52
N CYS A 144 20.31 0.82 -32.23
CA CYS A 144 19.50 0.20 -31.17
C CYS A 144 19.24 1.19 -30.03
N LEU A 145 18.01 1.72 -30.01
CA LEU A 145 17.48 2.61 -28.99
C LEU A 145 16.59 1.82 -28.03
N VAL A 146 16.89 1.89 -26.73
CA VAL A 146 16.06 1.33 -25.67
C VAL A 146 15.37 2.46 -24.93
N SER A 147 14.08 2.29 -24.66
CA SER A 147 13.28 3.19 -23.84
C SER A 147 12.88 2.51 -22.54
N ILE A 148 13.09 3.18 -21.42
CA ILE A 148 12.67 2.73 -20.09
C ILE A 148 11.76 3.80 -19.50
N LYS A 149 10.57 3.42 -19.04
CA LYS A 149 9.67 4.32 -18.31
C LYS A 149 9.97 4.21 -16.82
N LEU A 150 10.29 5.33 -16.18
CA LEU A 150 10.64 5.41 -14.76
C LEU A 150 9.75 6.44 -14.06
N PRO A 151 9.44 6.26 -12.76
CA PRO A 151 8.76 7.30 -11.97
C PRO A 151 9.54 8.62 -11.97
N VAL A 152 8.83 9.76 -12.01
CA VAL A 152 9.40 11.10 -11.94
C VAL A 152 10.08 11.35 -10.59
N ASP A 153 9.62 10.69 -9.53
CA ASP A 153 10.10 10.79 -8.17
C ASP A 153 11.04 9.64 -7.76
N LEU A 154 11.69 8.99 -8.73
CA LEU A 154 12.64 7.89 -8.50
C LEU A 154 13.71 8.28 -7.46
N THR A 155 13.69 7.60 -6.33
CA THR A 155 14.64 7.79 -5.22
C THR A 155 15.99 7.13 -5.48
N ALA A 156 17.02 7.50 -4.71
CA ALA A 156 18.34 6.89 -4.83
C ALA A 156 18.32 5.36 -4.58
N ALA A 157 17.56 4.91 -3.59
CA ALA A 157 17.42 3.49 -3.29
C ALA A 157 16.73 2.71 -4.42
N GLU A 158 15.71 3.28 -5.06
CA GLU A 158 15.06 2.69 -6.23
C GLU A 158 16.00 2.65 -7.44
N ALA A 159 16.77 3.72 -7.67
CA ALA A 159 17.78 3.78 -8.72
C ALA A 159 18.87 2.71 -8.51
N ASP A 160 19.34 2.51 -7.28
CA ASP A 160 20.33 1.49 -6.94
C ASP A 160 19.79 0.07 -7.16
N ARG A 161 18.54 -0.20 -6.75
CA ARG A 161 17.87 -1.49 -7.03
C ARG A 161 17.74 -1.74 -8.53
N LEU A 162 17.29 -0.76 -9.30
CA LEU A 162 17.19 -0.85 -10.75
C LEU A 162 18.56 -1.10 -11.40
N ALA A 163 19.59 -0.40 -10.95
CA ALA A 163 20.96 -0.59 -11.41
C ALA A 163 21.47 -2.00 -11.08
N GLY A 164 21.18 -2.51 -9.90
CA GLY A 164 21.50 -3.88 -9.49
C GLY A 164 20.84 -4.92 -10.39
N PHE A 165 19.56 -4.74 -10.72
CA PHE A 165 18.84 -5.59 -11.66
C PHE A 165 19.45 -5.55 -13.08
N LEU A 166 19.77 -4.36 -13.60
CA LEU A 166 20.40 -4.23 -14.92
C LEU A 166 21.79 -4.89 -14.96
N LYS A 167 22.56 -4.80 -13.87
CA LYS A 167 23.89 -5.44 -13.76
C LYS A 167 23.83 -6.96 -13.62
N SER A 168 22.73 -7.53 -13.14
CA SER A 168 22.57 -8.98 -12.98
C SER A 168 22.10 -9.69 -14.25
N LEU A 169 21.74 -8.93 -15.29
CA LEU A 169 21.41 -9.50 -16.59
C LEU A 169 22.60 -10.30 -17.12
N PRO A 170 22.39 -11.53 -17.64
CA PRO A 170 23.44 -12.36 -18.19
C PRO A 170 23.87 -11.81 -19.56
N ILE A 171 24.61 -10.71 -19.54
CA ILE A 171 25.20 -10.09 -20.71
C ILE A 171 26.64 -10.58 -20.78
N GLU A 172 26.99 -11.29 -21.84
CA GLU A 172 28.39 -11.70 -22.06
C GLU A 172 29.26 -10.44 -22.12
N SER A 173 30.21 -10.33 -21.21
CA SER A 173 31.25 -9.30 -21.24
C SER A 173 32.10 -9.55 -22.49
N GLY A 174 31.72 -8.94 -23.61
CA GLY A 174 32.35 -9.14 -24.90
C GLY A 174 33.87 -8.94 -24.85
N LYS A 175 34.60 -10.05 -24.78
CA LYS A 175 35.94 -10.18 -25.34
C LYS A 175 35.78 -11.10 -26.54
N ASP A 176 36.37 -10.67 -27.65
CA ASP A 176 36.47 -11.36 -28.94
C ASP A 176 35.33 -11.09 -29.94
N LEU A 177 35.36 -9.89 -30.53
CA LEU A 177 35.13 -9.67 -31.97
C LEU A 177 36.20 -8.70 -32.50
#